data_AF-A0A2S1R1J5-F1
#
_entry.id   AF-A0A2S1R1J5-F1
#
_cell.length_a   1.000
_cell.length_b   1.000
_cell.length_c   1.000
_cell.angle_alpha   90.00
_cell.angle_beta   90.00
_cell.angle_gamma   90.00
#
_symmetry.space_group_name_H-M   'P 1'
#
loop_
_entity.id
_entity.type
_entity.pdbx_description
1 polymer ?
#
loop_
_entity_poly.entity_id
_entity_poly.type
_entity_poly.pdbx_seq_one_letter_code
_entity_poly.pdbx_strand_id
1 'polypeptide(L)'
;MGYFNVTLVLLRESRDPKIFLPDFHEKLKLIGVTPEINKYEYLVFNDSRDDDEKDPIELYETMTEATVLDMLCSWKGLGLLSYRHPDFSFPFSINYLSWDDVTLGGFDIGFYNKEFYNQDAGTKHEKLIREIGTIADYKYIVGDIGMASDNCIESHLTLAETEAFIESHTFEINIRR
;
A
#
# COMPACT_ATOMS: atom_id res chain seq x y z
N MET A 1 17.07 8.98 3.96
CA MET A 1 16.04 8.05 3.44
C MET A 1 15.51 7.31 4.65
N GLY A 2 14.29 7.63 5.09
CA GLY A 2 13.73 7.02 6.30
C GLY A 2 13.48 5.54 6.02
N TYR A 3 13.88 4.67 6.94
CA TYR A 3 13.43 3.28 6.88
C TYR A 3 11.90 3.30 7.06
N PHE A 4 11.21 2.39 6.40
CA PHE A 4 9.79 2.16 6.58
C PHE A 4 9.69 0.72 7.04
N ASN A 5 9.01 0.44 8.16
CA ASN A 5 8.50 -0.91 8.34
C ASN A 5 7.36 -1.03 7.33
N VAL A 6 7.59 -1.82 6.29
CA VAL A 6 6.66 -2.02 5.18
C VAL A 6 5.94 -3.33 5.42
N THR A 7 4.62 -3.31 5.26
CA THR A 7 3.78 -4.50 5.35
C THR A 7 3.05 -4.71 4.03
N LEU A 8 3.26 -5.88 3.41
CA LEU A 8 2.51 -6.30 2.25
C LEU A 8 1.17 -6.89 2.68
N VAL A 9 0.11 -6.43 2.04
CA VAL A 9 -1.21 -7.04 2.05
C VAL A 9 -1.46 -7.62 0.67
N LEU A 10 -1.46 -8.95 0.57
CA LEU A 10 -1.81 -9.64 -0.67
C LEU A 10 -3.31 -9.94 -0.68
N LEU A 11 -4.00 -9.56 -1.77
CA LEU A 11 -5.43 -9.79 -1.91
C LEU A 11 -5.72 -11.29 -2.07
N ARG A 12 -6.92 -11.70 -1.65
CA ARG A 12 -7.40 -13.07 -1.84
C ARG A 12 -7.51 -13.47 -3.31
N GLU A 13 -7.97 -12.53 -4.11
CA GLU A 13 -8.10 -12.64 -5.56
C GLU A 13 -7.69 -11.31 -6.17
N SER A 14 -6.99 -11.33 -7.30
CA SER A 14 -6.69 -10.11 -8.05
C SER A 14 -7.99 -9.42 -8.47
N ARG A 15 -8.02 -8.08 -8.42
CA ARG A 15 -9.23 -7.28 -8.69
C ARG A 15 -8.97 -6.27 -9.81
N ASP A 16 -10.04 -5.91 -10.53
CA ASP A 16 -10.02 -4.74 -11.41
C ASP A 16 -9.84 -3.47 -10.54
N PRO A 17 -8.75 -2.70 -10.74
CA PRO A 17 -8.48 -1.51 -9.94
C PRO A 17 -9.62 -0.47 -9.99
N LYS A 18 -10.28 -0.31 -11.14
CA LYS A 18 -11.36 0.69 -11.33
C LYS A 18 -12.63 0.34 -10.56
N ILE A 19 -12.83 -0.94 -10.27
CA ILE A 19 -13.96 -1.42 -9.46
C ILE A 19 -13.57 -1.45 -7.99
N PHE A 20 -12.38 -1.97 -7.67
CA PHE A 20 -11.93 -2.18 -6.31
C PHE A 20 -11.60 -0.89 -5.57
N LEU A 21 -10.81 0.02 -6.18
CA LEU A 21 -10.27 1.17 -5.46
C LEU A 21 -11.34 2.13 -4.94
N PRO A 22 -12.42 2.47 -5.68
CA PRO A 22 -13.48 3.32 -5.14
C PRO A 22 -14.19 2.70 -3.92
N ASP A 23 -14.55 1.41 -3.98
CA ASP A 23 -15.19 0.70 -2.86
C ASP A 23 -14.24 0.57 -1.66
N PHE A 24 -12.97 0.25 -1.91
CA PHE A 24 -11.94 0.16 -0.89
C PHE A 24 -11.73 1.51 -0.18
N HIS A 25 -11.73 2.63 -0.91
CA HIS A 25 -11.57 3.96 -0.33
C HIS A 25 -12.76 4.40 0.51
N GLU A 26 -14.00 4.07 0.09
CA GLU A 26 -15.16 4.29 0.94
C GLU A 26 -15.06 3.50 2.25
N LYS A 27 -14.56 2.26 2.22
CA LYS A 27 -14.32 1.46 3.42
C LYS A 27 -13.18 1.99 4.28
N LEU A 28 -12.11 2.54 3.69
CA LEU A 28 -11.02 3.20 4.41
C LEU A 28 -11.53 4.38 5.24
N LYS A 29 -12.45 5.19 4.69
CA LYS A 29 -13.06 6.32 5.42
C LYS A 29 -13.82 5.87 6.67
N LEU A 30 -14.45 4.68 6.62
CA LEU A 30 -15.19 4.13 7.77
C LEU A 30 -14.28 3.81 8.96
N ILE A 31 -12.99 3.55 8.71
CA ILE A 31 -11.97 3.36 9.75
C ILE A 31 -11.11 4.62 9.95
N GLY A 32 -11.55 5.77 9.46
CA GLY A 32 -10.85 7.05 9.66
C GLY A 32 -9.62 7.25 8.78
N VAL A 33 -9.39 6.40 7.77
CA VAL A 33 -8.31 6.57 6.80
C VAL A 33 -8.81 7.42 5.63
N THR A 34 -8.07 8.47 5.30
CA THR A 34 -8.39 9.37 4.17
C THR A 34 -7.15 9.67 3.35
N PRO A 35 -7.24 9.77 2.02
CA PRO A 35 -6.12 10.22 1.19
C PRO A 35 -5.66 11.61 1.59
N GLU A 36 -4.35 11.82 1.63
CA GLU A 36 -3.77 13.14 1.86
C GLU A 36 -3.60 13.88 0.53
N ILE A 37 -4.53 14.78 0.25
CA ILE A 37 -4.58 15.53 -1.01
C ILE A 37 -4.24 16.99 -0.72
N ASN A 38 -2.97 17.34 -0.90
CA ASN A 38 -2.48 18.72 -0.79
C ASN A 38 -1.20 18.93 -1.62
N LYS A 39 -0.78 20.19 -1.77
CA LYS A 39 0.36 20.62 -2.61
C LYS A 39 1.75 20.09 -2.22
N TYR A 40 1.86 19.35 -1.11
CA TYR A 40 3.09 18.72 -0.66
C TYR A 40 3.11 17.21 -0.92
N GLU A 41 1.97 16.65 -1.36
CA GLU A 41 1.82 15.23 -1.64
C GLU A 41 1.83 14.96 -3.14
N TYR A 42 2.23 13.72 -3.46
CA TYR A 42 2.39 13.27 -4.84
C TYR A 42 1.71 11.92 -5.01
N LEU A 43 1.11 11.73 -6.17
CA LEU A 43 0.85 10.40 -6.71
C LEU A 43 2.11 9.95 -7.44
N VAL A 44 2.75 8.90 -6.92
CA VAL A 44 3.96 8.32 -7.52
C VAL A 44 3.58 7.03 -8.21
N PHE A 45 3.98 6.84 -9.46
CA PHE A 45 3.66 5.64 -10.22
C PHE A 45 4.80 4.62 -10.09
N ASN A 46 4.46 3.34 -9.96
CA ASN A 46 5.42 2.25 -10.08
C ASN A 46 5.76 2.03 -11.54
N ASP A 47 6.94 1.50 -11.81
CA ASP A 47 7.31 1.09 -13.16
C ASP A 47 6.39 -0.02 -13.64
N SER A 48 6.11 0.00 -14.93
CA SER A 48 5.34 -1.07 -15.53
C SER A 48 6.20 -2.30 -15.84
N ARG A 49 5.58 -3.43 -16.18
CA ARG A 49 6.30 -4.67 -16.55
C ARG A 49 7.13 -4.54 -17.83
N ASP A 50 6.85 -3.53 -18.66
CA ASP A 50 7.62 -3.21 -19.86
C ASP A 50 8.68 -2.12 -19.61
N ASP A 51 9.00 -1.84 -18.34
CA ASP A 51 9.92 -0.78 -17.89
C ASP A 51 9.52 0.63 -18.37
N ASP A 52 8.24 0.84 -18.68
CA ASP A 52 7.69 2.18 -18.90
C ASP A 52 7.55 2.89 -17.54
N GLU A 53 8.03 4.13 -17.48
CA GLU A 53 8.05 4.97 -16.28
C GLU A 53 7.09 6.15 -16.46
N LYS A 54 6.48 6.62 -15.37
CA LYS A 54 5.58 7.78 -15.40
C LYS A 54 5.97 8.78 -14.33
N ASP A 55 6.11 10.04 -14.74
CA ASP A 55 6.44 11.13 -13.84
C ASP A 55 5.41 11.24 -12.70
N PRO A 56 5.87 11.49 -11.46
CA PRO A 56 4.97 11.77 -10.34
C PRO A 56 4.06 12.97 -10.61
N ILE A 57 2.85 12.93 -10.09
CA ILE A 57 1.87 14.01 -10.20
C ILE A 57 1.71 14.69 -8.84
N GLU A 58 1.95 15.99 -8.78
CA GLU A 58 1.61 16.83 -7.64
C GLU A 58 0.10 16.82 -7.38
N LEU A 59 -0.28 16.61 -6.12
CA LEU A 59 -1.67 16.71 -5.70
C LEU A 59 -1.99 18.15 -5.30
N TYR A 60 -3.22 18.59 -5.53
CA TYR A 60 -3.68 19.92 -5.11
C TYR A 60 -4.96 19.79 -4.30
N GLU A 61 -5.16 20.68 -3.31
CA GLU A 61 -6.34 20.68 -2.43
C GLU A 61 -7.68 20.78 -3.19
N THR A 62 -7.64 21.23 -4.45
CA THR A 62 -8.81 21.32 -5.34
C THR A 62 -9.13 20.01 -6.06
N MET A 63 -8.23 19.03 -6.06
CA MET A 63 -8.47 17.72 -6.64
C MET A 63 -9.44 16.93 -5.77
N THR A 64 -10.39 16.25 -6.42
CA THR A 64 -11.27 15.33 -5.72
C THR A 64 -10.58 13.97 -5.56
N GLU A 65 -10.93 13.24 -4.51
CA GLU A 65 -10.48 11.86 -4.34
C GLU A 65 -10.78 11.01 -5.58
N ALA A 66 -11.98 11.11 -6.15
CA ALA A 66 -12.33 10.40 -7.37
C ALA A 66 -11.37 10.69 -8.54
N THR A 67 -10.95 11.96 -8.70
CA THR A 67 -9.94 12.35 -9.71
C THR A 67 -8.59 11.69 -9.43
N VAL A 68 -8.16 11.66 -8.16
CA VAL A 68 -6.87 11.05 -7.77
C VAL A 68 -6.90 9.53 -8.01
N LEU A 69 -8.01 8.86 -7.68
CA LEU A 69 -8.18 7.44 -7.93
C LEU A 69 -8.22 7.11 -9.43
N ASP A 70 -8.87 7.94 -10.25
CA ASP A 70 -8.87 7.77 -11.70
C ASP A 70 -7.45 7.94 -12.28
N MET A 71 -6.68 8.91 -11.79
CA MET A 71 -5.27 9.08 -12.16
C MET A 71 -4.43 7.87 -11.79
N LEU A 72 -4.60 7.31 -10.58
CA LEU A 72 -3.92 6.08 -10.16
C LEU A 72 -4.30 4.90 -11.06
N CYS A 73 -5.60 4.71 -11.33
CA CYS A 73 -6.11 3.66 -12.22
C CYS A 73 -5.72 3.83 -13.69
N SER A 74 -5.27 5.02 -14.09
CA SER A 74 -4.82 5.28 -15.47
C SER A 74 -3.46 4.66 -15.78
N TRP A 75 -2.74 4.16 -14.77
CA TRP A 75 -1.42 3.58 -14.91
C TRP A 75 -1.40 2.09 -14.63
N LYS A 76 -0.70 1.33 -15.48
CA LYS A 76 -0.75 -0.13 -15.49
C LYS A 76 0.02 -0.79 -14.33
N GLY A 77 1.19 -0.26 -13.96
CA GLY A 77 1.98 -0.75 -12.82
C GLY A 77 1.40 -0.41 -11.43
N LEU A 78 0.38 0.46 -11.41
CA LEU A 78 -0.19 1.13 -10.22
C LEU A 78 0.88 1.87 -9.40
N GLY A 79 0.56 2.40 -8.21
CA GLY A 79 1.41 3.41 -7.59
C GLY A 79 1.08 3.73 -6.15
N LEU A 80 1.80 4.70 -5.61
CA LEU A 80 1.81 5.10 -4.22
C LEU A 80 1.00 6.38 -3.99
N LEU A 81 0.16 6.32 -2.95
CA LEU A 81 -0.60 7.47 -2.44
C LEU A 81 -0.40 7.61 -0.92
N SER A 82 -0.34 8.86 -0.45
CA SER A 82 -0.28 9.19 0.98
C SER A 82 -1.65 9.23 1.63
N TYR A 83 -1.72 8.85 2.90
CA TYR A 83 -2.94 8.77 3.70
C TYR A 83 -2.74 9.35 5.10
N ARG A 84 -3.84 9.82 5.68
CA ARG A 84 -3.95 10.27 7.06
C ARG A 84 -4.90 9.39 7.84
N HIS A 85 -4.56 9.20 9.11
CA HIS A 85 -5.44 8.61 10.11
C HIS A 85 -5.24 9.32 11.46
N PRO A 86 -6.30 9.63 12.23
CA PRO A 86 -6.22 10.46 13.45
C PRO A 86 -5.29 9.95 14.54
N ASP A 87 -5.07 8.63 14.61
CA ASP A 87 -4.19 8.02 15.62
C ASP A 87 -2.68 8.24 15.34
N PHE A 88 -2.32 8.83 14.20
CA PHE A 88 -0.93 9.00 13.75
C PHE A 88 -0.60 10.48 13.54
N SER A 89 0.63 10.85 13.91
CA SER A 89 1.11 12.23 13.75
C SER A 89 1.57 12.52 12.32
N PHE A 90 2.12 11.50 11.66
CA PHE A 90 2.60 11.58 10.30
C PHE A 90 1.65 10.85 9.32
N PRO A 91 1.69 11.22 8.02
CA PRO A 91 1.06 10.42 6.99
C PRO A 91 1.60 9.00 6.97
N PHE A 92 0.92 8.09 6.31
CA PHE A 92 1.46 6.80 5.90
C PHE A 92 1.15 6.58 4.42
N SER A 93 1.87 5.69 3.75
CA SER A 93 1.67 5.42 2.34
C SER A 93 0.99 4.08 2.12
N ILE A 94 0.19 3.99 1.06
CA ILE A 94 -0.23 2.72 0.45
C ILE A 94 0.32 2.69 -0.97
N ASN A 95 1.16 1.69 -1.29
CA ASN A 95 1.62 1.42 -2.64
C ASN A 95 0.80 0.30 -3.26
N TYR A 96 0.01 0.61 -4.28
CA TYR A 96 -0.83 -0.36 -4.97
C TYR A 96 -0.03 -1.11 -6.02
N LEU A 97 -0.13 -2.44 -6.02
CA LEU A 97 0.77 -3.30 -6.79
C LEU A 97 0.01 -4.12 -7.83
N SER A 98 0.50 -4.06 -9.06
CA SER A 98 0.15 -4.98 -10.13
C SER A 98 1.34 -5.86 -10.49
N TRP A 99 1.10 -7.15 -10.68
CA TRP A 99 2.11 -8.10 -11.17
C TRP A 99 1.94 -8.45 -12.65
N ASP A 100 0.84 -8.01 -13.26
CA ASP A 100 0.46 -8.32 -14.64
C ASP A 100 0.09 -7.08 -15.46
N ASP A 101 0.25 -5.88 -14.90
CA ASP A 101 -0.14 -4.59 -15.49
C ASP A 101 -1.63 -4.45 -15.81
N VAL A 102 -2.48 -5.33 -15.29
CA VAL A 102 -3.92 -5.37 -15.59
C VAL A 102 -4.75 -5.35 -14.33
N THR A 103 -4.34 -6.12 -13.32
CA THR A 103 -5.10 -6.35 -12.10
C THR A 103 -4.31 -5.89 -10.88
N LEU A 104 -5.03 -5.43 -9.85
CA LEU A 104 -4.48 -5.17 -8.53
C LEU A 104 -4.35 -6.51 -7.79
N GLY A 105 -3.13 -6.91 -7.45
CA GLY A 105 -2.86 -8.15 -6.70
C GLY A 105 -2.68 -7.94 -5.20
N GLY A 106 -2.33 -6.72 -4.79
CA GLY A 106 -1.97 -6.40 -3.41
C GLY A 106 -1.55 -4.95 -3.24
N PHE A 107 -1.14 -4.61 -2.04
CA PHE A 107 -0.56 -3.31 -1.75
C PHE A 107 0.35 -3.37 -0.53
N ASP A 108 1.33 -2.46 -0.50
CA ASP A 108 2.21 -2.27 0.64
C ASP A 108 1.74 -1.08 1.48
N ILE A 109 1.80 -1.21 2.80
CA ILE A 109 1.55 -0.13 3.75
C ILE A 109 2.88 0.27 4.39
N GLY A 110 3.25 1.54 4.27
CA GLY A 110 4.49 2.09 4.82
C GLY A 110 4.24 3.19 5.86
N PHE A 111 4.78 3.02 7.07
CA PHE A 111 4.74 4.05 8.12
C PHE A 111 6.05 4.81 8.22
N TYR A 112 5.99 6.13 8.40
CA TYR A 112 7.18 6.93 8.60
C TYR A 112 7.89 6.53 9.91
N ASN A 113 9.21 6.32 9.84
CA ASN A 113 10.05 6.02 10.99
C ASN A 113 9.86 6.95 12.21
N LYS A 114 9.50 8.21 11.97
CA LYS A 114 9.26 9.19 13.05
C LYS A 114 8.06 8.83 13.93
N GLU A 115 7.15 8.01 13.43
CA GLU A 115 6.00 7.52 14.19
C GLU A 115 6.44 6.52 15.28
N PHE A 116 7.55 5.78 15.08
CA PHE A 116 8.09 4.80 16.03
C PHE A 116 8.72 5.41 17.30
N TYR A 117 8.87 6.73 17.35
CA TYR A 117 9.28 7.40 18.59
C TYR A 117 8.17 7.41 19.65
N ASN A 118 6.92 7.09 19.28
CA ASN A 118 5.81 6.91 20.20
C ASN A 118 5.83 5.50 20.81
N GLN A 119 5.69 5.41 22.14
CA GLN A 119 5.79 4.13 22.88
C GLN A 119 4.74 3.08 22.46
N ASP A 120 3.64 3.49 21.84
CA ASP A 120 2.53 2.64 21.41
C ASP A 120 2.41 2.50 19.87
N ALA A 121 3.39 3.02 19.12
CA ALA A 121 3.36 3.06 17.66
C ALA A 121 3.19 1.68 17.03
N GLY A 122 3.94 0.67 17.49
CA GLY A 122 3.88 -0.69 16.94
C GLY A 122 2.47 -1.30 17.03
N THR A 123 1.84 -1.20 18.20
CA THR A 123 0.47 -1.69 18.42
C THR A 123 -0.55 -0.96 17.54
N LYS A 124 -0.40 0.37 17.38
CA LYS A 124 -1.27 1.16 16.51
C LYS A 124 -1.10 0.81 15.03
N HIS A 125 0.14 0.66 14.57
CA HIS A 125 0.44 0.24 13.19
C HIS A 125 -0.18 -1.12 12.91
N GLU A 126 0.06 -2.11 13.77
CA GLU A 126 -0.47 -3.47 13.58
C GLU A 126 -2.01 -3.47 13.58
N LYS A 127 -2.64 -2.70 14.48
CA LYS A 127 -4.09 -2.55 14.51
C LYS A 127 -4.63 -2.00 13.19
N LEU A 128 -4.07 -0.88 12.69
CA LEU A 128 -4.51 -0.26 11.45
C LEU A 128 -4.28 -1.19 10.25
N ILE A 129 -3.11 -1.84 10.16
CA ILE A 129 -2.81 -2.83 9.12
C ILE A 129 -3.87 -3.94 9.09
N ARG A 130 -4.26 -4.47 10.26
CA ARG A 130 -5.27 -5.52 10.36
C ARG A 130 -6.66 -5.04 9.93
N GLU A 131 -7.03 -3.81 10.28
CA GLU A 131 -8.29 -3.19 9.85
C GLU A 131 -8.32 -3.00 8.33
N ILE A 132 -7.27 -2.41 7.76
CA ILE A 132 -7.10 -2.21 6.31
C ILE A 132 -7.12 -3.56 5.57
N GLY A 133 -6.34 -4.55 6.04
CA GLY A 133 -6.32 -5.87 5.44
C GLY A 133 -7.71 -6.51 5.45
N THR A 134 -8.43 -6.44 6.58
CA THR A 134 -9.76 -7.04 6.71
C THR A 134 -10.77 -6.45 5.72
N ILE A 135 -10.76 -5.14 5.48
CA ILE A 135 -11.66 -4.51 4.50
C ILE A 135 -11.27 -4.81 3.04
N ALA A 136 -10.01 -5.17 2.79
CA ALA A 136 -9.48 -5.52 1.46
C ALA A 136 -9.75 -6.96 1.02
N ASP A 137 -10.18 -7.86 1.93
CA ASP A 137 -10.27 -9.31 1.70
C ASP A 137 -8.94 -9.93 1.25
N TYR A 138 -8.05 -10.16 2.23
CA TYR A 138 -6.68 -10.60 2.01
C TYR A 138 -6.49 -12.13 2.02
N LYS A 139 -5.41 -12.57 1.38
CA LYS A 139 -4.78 -13.89 1.52
C LYS A 139 -3.66 -13.86 2.56
N TYR A 140 -2.77 -12.88 2.45
CA TYR A 140 -1.62 -12.70 3.34
C TYR A 140 -1.50 -11.25 3.83
N ILE A 141 -1.04 -11.11 5.06
CA ILE A 141 -0.49 -9.86 5.59
C ILE A 141 0.87 -10.20 6.19
N VAL A 142 1.93 -9.69 5.57
CA VAL A 142 3.33 -9.96 5.97
C VAL A 142 4.12 -8.67 6.17
N GLY A 143 4.70 -8.51 7.36
CA GLY A 143 5.41 -7.30 7.78
C GLY A 143 6.93 -7.45 7.72
N ASP A 144 7.62 -6.33 7.91
CA ASP A 144 9.08 -6.21 7.82
C ASP A 144 9.65 -6.62 6.45
N ILE A 145 9.00 -6.20 5.36
CA ILE A 145 9.41 -6.55 3.99
C ILE A 145 10.24 -5.47 3.28
N GLY A 146 10.70 -4.45 4.01
CA GLY A 146 11.47 -3.35 3.44
C GLY A 146 12.84 -3.80 2.91
N MET A 147 13.43 -3.04 1.99
CA MET A 147 14.71 -3.40 1.32
C MET A 147 15.91 -3.68 2.25
N ALA A 148 15.85 -3.18 3.49
CA ALA A 148 16.90 -3.41 4.48
C ALA A 148 16.65 -4.63 5.37
N SER A 149 15.52 -5.31 5.21
CA SER A 149 15.16 -6.53 5.94
C SER A 149 15.61 -7.78 5.20
N ASP A 150 15.97 -8.81 5.96
CA ASP A 150 16.21 -10.16 5.45
C ASP A 150 14.93 -10.78 4.82
N ASN A 151 13.76 -10.23 5.13
CA ASN A 151 12.46 -10.63 4.59
C ASN A 151 12.01 -9.75 3.40
N CYS A 152 12.93 -9.01 2.77
CA CYS A 152 12.63 -8.16 1.62
C CYS A 152 11.94 -8.96 0.50
N ILE A 153 10.78 -8.44 0.05
CA ILE A 153 10.10 -8.95 -1.14
C ILE A 153 10.48 -8.04 -2.30
N GLU A 154 11.24 -8.58 -3.24
CA GLU A 154 11.74 -7.80 -4.38
C GLU A 154 10.63 -7.53 -5.40
N SER A 155 10.59 -6.30 -5.92
CA SER A 155 9.55 -5.83 -6.85
C SER A 155 9.52 -6.55 -8.19
N HIS A 156 10.62 -7.21 -8.58
CA HIS A 156 10.71 -7.93 -9.85
C HIS A 156 10.11 -9.34 -9.81
N LEU A 157 9.85 -9.88 -8.61
CA LEU A 157 9.24 -11.19 -8.44
C LEU A 157 7.84 -11.22 -9.06
N THR A 158 7.50 -12.35 -9.68
CA THR A 158 6.12 -12.63 -10.08
C THR A 158 5.23 -12.87 -8.86
N LEU A 159 3.91 -12.74 -9.02
CA LEU A 159 2.96 -13.02 -7.94
C LEU A 159 3.15 -14.43 -7.35
N ALA A 160 3.38 -15.43 -8.21
CA ALA A 160 3.59 -16.81 -7.77
C ALA A 160 4.90 -16.98 -6.97
N GLU A 161 5.96 -16.28 -7.36
CA GLU A 161 7.23 -16.27 -6.62
C GLU A 161 7.08 -15.55 -5.29
N THR A 162 6.38 -14.42 -5.25
CA THR A 162 6.04 -13.71 -4.01
C THR A 162 5.26 -14.60 -3.05
N GLU A 163 4.23 -15.31 -3.53
CA GLU A 163 3.48 -16.25 -2.70
C GLU A 163 4.34 -17.42 -2.19
N ALA A 164 5.17 -18.01 -3.05
CA ALA A 164 6.08 -19.09 -2.66
C ALA A 164 7.10 -18.63 -1.62
N PHE A 165 7.60 -17.41 -1.75
CA PHE A 165 8.48 -16.79 -0.76
C PHE A 165 7.77 -16.62 0.58
N ILE A 166 6.55 -16.05 0.58
CA ILE A 166 5.73 -15.89 1.79
C ILE A 166 5.49 -17.23 2.48
N GLU A 167 5.16 -18.26 1.72
CA GLU A 167 4.86 -19.57 2.31
C GLU A 167 6.08 -20.23 2.96
N SER A 168 7.27 -20.00 2.40
CA SER A 168 8.53 -20.58 2.90
C SER A 168 9.21 -19.79 4.01
N HIS A 169 8.75 -18.56 4.30
CA HIS A 169 9.37 -17.66 5.28
C HIS A 169 8.47 -17.34 6.47
N THR A 170 9.07 -16.89 7.57
CA THR A 170 8.36 -16.37 8.74
C THR A 170 8.66 -14.90 8.91
N PHE A 171 7.61 -14.10 9.04
CA PHE A 171 7.65 -12.64 9.13
C PHE A 171 7.30 -12.17 10.55
N GLU A 172 7.63 -10.92 10.88
CA GLU A 172 7.26 -10.30 12.17
C GLU A 172 5.74 -10.22 12.31
N ILE A 173 5.07 -9.62 11.32
CA ILE A 173 3.63 -9.76 11.12
C ILE A 173 3.47 -10.90 10.11
N ASN A 174 2.76 -11.96 10.46
CA ASN A 174 2.58 -13.13 9.59
C ASN A 174 1.16 -13.68 9.71
N ILE A 175 0.22 -13.11 8.98
CA ILE A 175 -1.20 -13.47 9.02
C ILE A 175 -1.59 -14.09 7.68
N ARG A 176 -2.14 -15.29 7.71
CA ARG A 176 -2.50 -16.09 6.53
C ARG A 176 -3.97 -16.53 6.63
N ARG A 177 -4.74 -16.46 5.54
CA ARG A 177 -6.17 -16.80 5.50
C ARG A 177 -6.59 -17.52 4.23
#